data_AF-A0A1M3BPX3-F1
#
_entry.id   AF-A0A1M3BPX3-F1
#
_cell.length_a   1.000
_cell.length_b   1.000
_cell.length_c   1.000
_cell.angle_alpha   90.00
_cell.angle_beta   90.00
_cell.angle_gamma   90.00
#
_symmetry.space_group_name_H-M   'P 1'
#
loop_
_entity.id
_entity.type
_entity.pdbx_description
1 polymer ?
#
loop_
_entity_poly.entity_id
_entity_poly.type
_entity_poly.pdbx_seq_one_letter_code
_entity_poly.pdbx_strand_id
1 'polypeptide(L)'
;MEIDMKTFVAAAFAALTLAGAAQAEILTERNMPLDIAVEAADAAVKACAAKKFNVSVAVVDRAGVTRAVLRADRAGPHTLDSAVRKAFTAASMRTPTQKIAENVGKNPAAAQLVSIEGLLVLAGGVPVKAGEET
;
A
#
# COMPACT_ATOMS: atom_id res chain seq x y z
N MET A 1 2.01 -6.27 64.68
CA MET A 1 1.98 -5.40 63.49
C MET A 1 0.61 -5.59 62.87
N GLU A 2 -0.40 -4.90 63.41
CA GLU A 2 -1.77 -4.96 62.90
C GLU A 2 -1.86 -4.07 61.66
N ILE A 3 -2.09 -4.68 60.51
CA ILE A 3 -2.33 -3.95 59.27
C ILE A 3 -3.78 -3.49 59.32
N ASP A 4 -3.98 -2.21 59.61
CA ASP A 4 -5.29 -1.57 59.74
C ASP A 4 -6.11 -1.77 58.44
N MET A 5 -7.35 -2.26 58.55
CA MET A 5 -8.26 -2.52 57.40
C MET A 5 -8.46 -1.27 56.54
N LYS A 6 -8.36 -0.07 57.14
CA LYS A 6 -8.43 1.22 56.44
C LYS A 6 -7.26 1.43 55.47
N THR A 7 -6.06 0.96 55.82
CA THR A 7 -4.87 1.05 54.95
C THR A 7 -4.98 0.14 53.73
N PHE A 8 -5.66 -1.01 53.86
CA PHE A 8 -5.89 -1.94 52.75
C PHE A 8 -6.91 -1.40 51.73
N VAL A 9 -7.99 -0.75 52.22
CA VAL A 9 -9.03 -0.15 51.35
C VAL A 9 -8.48 1.07 50.58
N ALA A 10 -7.63 1.89 51.22
CA ALA A 10 -7.00 3.04 50.56
C ALA A 10 -6.03 2.63 49.44
N ALA A 11 -5.26 1.55 49.64
CA ALA A 11 -4.36 1.01 48.62
C ALA A 11 -5.11 0.41 47.42
N ALA A 12 -6.26 -0.24 47.67
CA ALA A 12 -7.11 -0.80 46.60
C ALA A 12 -7.78 0.30 45.75
N PHE A 13 -8.16 1.43 46.36
CA PHE A 13 -8.74 2.57 45.63
C PHE A 13 -7.71 3.32 44.79
N ALA A 14 -6.46 3.42 45.27
CA ALA A 14 -5.36 4.03 44.52
C ALA A 14 -4.90 3.16 43.33
N ALA A 15 -5.04 1.84 43.41
CA ALA A 15 -4.74 0.95 42.28
C ALA A 15 -5.78 1.05 41.15
N LEU A 16 -7.03 1.41 41.46
CA LEU A 16 -8.10 1.54 40.46
C LEU A 16 -7.98 2.83 39.62
N THR A 17 -7.32 3.86 40.14
CA THR A 17 -7.11 5.13 39.40
C THR A 17 -5.88 5.12 38.50
N LEU A 18 -4.99 4.13 38.63
CA LEU A 18 -3.85 3.90 37.73
C LEU A 18 -4.17 2.97 36.55
N ALA A 19 -5.39 2.47 36.43
CA ALA A 19 -5.91 1.95 35.17
C ALA A 19 -6.20 3.14 34.24
N GLY A 20 -5.14 3.90 33.92
CA GLY A 20 -5.17 4.94 32.90
C GLY A 20 -5.71 4.30 31.64
N ALA A 21 -6.81 4.86 31.13
CA ALA A 21 -7.32 4.52 29.82
C ALA A 21 -6.15 4.65 28.83
N ALA A 22 -5.67 3.51 28.32
CA ALA A 22 -4.82 3.51 27.16
C ALA A 22 -5.64 4.12 26.03
N GLN A 23 -5.49 5.44 25.84
CA GLN A 23 -6.10 6.13 24.72
C GLN A 23 -5.40 5.58 23.48
N ALA A 24 -6.13 4.77 22.73
CA ALA A 24 -5.66 4.30 21.43
C ALA A 24 -5.34 5.52 20.57
N GLU A 25 -4.07 5.70 20.24
CA GLU A 25 -3.64 6.77 19.34
C GLU A 25 -4.19 6.50 17.95
N ILE A 26 -4.87 7.49 17.36
CA ILE A 26 -5.43 7.36 16.02
C ILE A 26 -4.28 7.38 15.03
N LEU A 27 -4.06 6.25 14.35
CA LEU A 27 -3.11 6.17 13.25
C LEU A 27 -3.59 7.09 12.13
N THR A 28 -2.75 8.05 11.77
CA THR A 28 -2.96 8.94 10.63
C THR A 28 -2.00 8.56 9.52
N GLU A 29 -2.49 8.46 8.29
CA GLU A 29 -1.68 8.13 7.12
C GLU A 29 -2.00 9.05 5.95
N ARG A 30 -0.99 9.32 5.13
CA ARG A 30 -1.19 9.97 3.84
C ARG A 30 -1.69 8.95 2.83
N ASN A 31 -2.71 9.33 2.08
CA ASN A 31 -3.30 8.43 1.10
C ASN A 31 -3.60 9.16 -0.22
N MET A 32 -3.66 8.39 -1.30
CA MET A 32 -3.86 8.88 -2.66
C MET A 32 -5.27 9.46 -2.83
N PRO A 33 -5.44 10.77 -3.07
CA PRO A 33 -6.76 11.34 -3.36
C PRO A 33 -7.18 11.01 -4.81
N LEU A 34 -8.50 11.05 -5.08
CA LEU A 34 -9.06 10.56 -6.35
C LEU A 34 -8.67 11.45 -7.54
N ASP A 35 -8.72 12.76 -7.37
CA ASP A 35 -8.35 13.76 -8.37
C ASP A 35 -6.91 13.56 -8.87
N ILE A 36 -5.95 13.44 -7.94
CA ILE A 36 -4.54 13.19 -8.26
C ILE A 36 -4.36 11.81 -8.91
N ALA A 37 -5.10 10.78 -8.48
CA ALA A 37 -5.05 9.46 -9.10
C ALA A 37 -5.49 9.48 -10.56
N VAL A 38 -6.59 10.19 -10.87
CA VAL A 38 -7.11 10.34 -12.22
C VAL A 38 -6.13 11.15 -13.09
N GLU A 39 -5.60 12.26 -12.56
CA GLU A 39 -4.61 13.09 -13.26
C GLU A 39 -3.35 12.29 -13.60
N ALA A 40 -2.79 11.55 -12.63
CA ALA A 40 -1.61 10.74 -12.84
C ALA A 40 -1.84 9.62 -13.88
N ALA A 41 -2.99 8.94 -13.81
CA ALA A 41 -3.34 7.90 -14.77
C ALA A 41 -3.48 8.46 -16.19
N ASP A 42 -4.18 9.59 -16.34
CA ASP A 42 -4.40 10.26 -17.63
C ASP A 42 -3.07 10.77 -18.24
N ALA A 43 -2.22 11.40 -17.42
CA ALA A 43 -0.91 11.86 -17.84
C ALA A 43 -0.04 10.69 -18.35
N ALA A 44 -0.06 9.54 -17.66
CA ALA A 44 0.67 8.35 -18.08
C ALA A 44 0.14 7.76 -19.40
N VAL A 45 -1.19 7.64 -19.56
CA VAL A 45 -1.80 7.20 -20.81
C VAL A 45 -1.42 8.12 -21.97
N LYS A 46 -1.51 9.45 -21.78
CA LYS A 46 -1.13 10.45 -22.79
C LYS A 46 0.35 10.38 -23.16
N ALA A 47 1.23 10.23 -22.17
CA ALA A 47 2.67 10.10 -22.40
C ALA A 47 3.02 8.83 -23.20
N CYS A 48 2.36 7.70 -22.92
CA CYS A 48 2.52 6.47 -23.68
C CYS A 48 1.94 6.60 -25.11
N ALA A 49 0.77 7.24 -25.25
CA ALA A 49 0.15 7.47 -26.55
C ALA A 49 1.01 8.36 -27.46
N ALA A 50 1.67 9.39 -26.91
CA ALA A 50 2.62 10.22 -27.65
C ALA A 50 3.80 9.41 -28.22
N LYS A 51 4.17 8.32 -27.54
CA LYS A 51 5.18 7.34 -27.97
C LYS A 51 4.61 6.17 -28.77
N LYS A 52 3.35 6.25 -29.21
CA LYS A 52 2.63 5.22 -30.00
C LYS A 52 2.40 3.90 -29.25
N PHE A 53 2.42 3.90 -27.92
CA PHE A 53 2.03 2.74 -27.11
C PHE A 53 0.58 2.85 -26.64
N ASN A 54 -0.16 1.75 -26.73
CA ASN A 54 -1.50 1.63 -26.16
C ASN A 54 -1.43 0.83 -24.85
N VAL A 55 -1.69 1.47 -23.73
CA VAL A 55 -1.50 0.90 -22.39
C VAL A 55 -2.78 0.95 -21.56
N SER A 56 -2.83 0.12 -20.52
CA SER A 56 -3.66 0.38 -19.34
C SER A 56 -2.78 0.91 -18.23
N VAL A 57 -3.31 1.88 -17.48
CA VAL A 57 -2.68 2.45 -16.29
C VAL A 57 -3.65 2.29 -15.13
N ALA A 58 -3.14 1.85 -13.99
CA ALA A 58 -3.88 1.78 -12.75
C ALA A 58 -3.13 2.54 -11.66
N VAL A 59 -3.87 3.26 -10.84
CA VAL A 59 -3.39 3.92 -9.62
C VAL A 59 -4.16 3.31 -8.45
N VAL A 60 -3.41 2.85 -7.45
CA VAL A 60 -3.94 2.34 -6.20
C VAL A 60 -3.59 3.30 -5.06
N ASP A 61 -4.36 3.20 -4.00
CA ASP A 61 -4.08 3.90 -2.75
C ASP A 61 -3.06 3.12 -1.90
N ARG A 62 -2.73 3.63 -0.72
CA ARG A 62 -1.73 3.03 0.18
C ARG A 62 -2.06 1.60 0.59
N ALA A 63 -3.35 1.27 0.72
CA ALA A 63 -3.81 -0.08 1.04
C ALA A 63 -3.86 -0.99 -0.20
N GLY A 64 -3.48 -0.48 -1.38
CA GLY A 64 -3.54 -1.20 -2.64
C GLY A 64 -4.95 -1.23 -3.25
N VAL A 65 -5.88 -0.42 -2.74
CA VAL A 65 -7.24 -0.33 -3.28
C VAL A 65 -7.23 0.58 -4.51
N THR A 66 -7.89 0.14 -5.57
CA THR A 66 -7.91 0.86 -6.84
C THR A 66 -8.61 2.21 -6.71
N ARG A 67 -7.94 3.27 -7.18
CA ARG A 67 -8.48 4.64 -7.21
C ARG A 67 -8.82 5.11 -8.62
N ALA A 68 -7.98 4.75 -9.59
CA ALA A 68 -8.22 5.04 -10.99
C ALA A 68 -7.67 3.93 -11.88
N VAL A 69 -8.41 3.59 -12.93
CA VAL A 69 -7.91 2.70 -14.00
C VAL A 69 -8.35 3.28 -15.33
N LEU A 70 -7.39 3.48 -16.23
CA LEU A 70 -7.63 3.91 -17.60
C LEU A 70 -7.06 2.87 -18.56
N ARG A 71 -7.79 2.58 -19.64
CA ARG A 71 -7.33 1.71 -20.73
C ARG A 71 -7.44 2.49 -22.03
N ALA A 72 -6.34 2.61 -22.75
CA ALA A 72 -6.36 3.14 -24.11
C ALA A 72 -7.18 2.23 -25.04
N ASP A 73 -7.91 2.81 -26.00
CA ASP A 73 -8.85 2.10 -26.88
C ASP A 73 -8.27 0.85 -27.55
N ARG A 74 -6.98 0.89 -27.89
CA ARG A 74 -6.25 -0.17 -28.58
C ARG A 74 -5.35 -1.02 -27.68
N ALA A 75 -5.39 -0.84 -26.36
CA ALA A 75 -4.63 -1.67 -25.43
C ALA A 75 -5.24 -3.07 -25.35
N GLY A 76 -4.42 -4.11 -25.22
CA GLY A 76 -4.90 -5.50 -25.09
C GLY A 76 -5.79 -5.70 -23.85
N PRO A 77 -6.73 -6.67 -23.84
CA PRO A 77 -7.63 -6.85 -22.70
C PRO A 77 -6.91 -7.26 -21.40
N HIS A 78 -5.78 -7.97 -21.52
CA HIS A 78 -4.98 -8.42 -20.38
C HIS A 78 -4.27 -7.26 -19.63
N THR A 79 -4.15 -6.07 -20.24
CA THR A 79 -3.38 -4.97 -19.63
C THR A 79 -4.10 -4.34 -18.46
N LEU A 80 -5.44 -4.44 -18.38
CA LEU A 80 -6.24 -3.91 -17.26
C LEU A 80 -5.84 -4.57 -15.94
N ASP A 81 -6.00 -5.89 -15.85
CA ASP A 81 -5.66 -6.66 -14.65
C ASP A 81 -4.15 -6.59 -14.38
N SER A 82 -3.31 -6.64 -15.43
CA SER A 82 -1.87 -6.49 -15.28
C SER A 82 -1.48 -5.14 -14.65
N ALA A 83 -2.10 -4.03 -15.07
CA ALA A 83 -1.82 -2.71 -14.51
C ALA A 83 -2.22 -2.64 -13.03
N VAL A 84 -3.41 -3.14 -12.68
CA VAL A 84 -3.90 -3.17 -11.29
C VAL A 84 -2.96 -3.99 -10.40
N ARG A 85 -2.58 -5.20 -10.82
CA ARG A 85 -1.69 -6.06 -10.02
C ARG A 85 -0.28 -5.48 -9.90
N LYS A 86 0.25 -4.83 -10.93
CA LYS A 86 1.54 -4.13 -10.84
C LYS A 86 1.49 -2.95 -9.87
N ALA A 87 0.43 -2.16 -9.89
CA ALA A 87 0.23 -1.05 -8.97
C ALA A 87 0.10 -1.55 -7.52
N PHE A 88 -0.74 -2.57 -7.29
CA PHE A 88 -0.87 -3.26 -6.01
C PHE A 88 0.47 -3.81 -5.50
N THR A 89 1.21 -4.52 -6.35
CA THR A 89 2.53 -5.08 -6.00
C THR A 89 3.51 -3.99 -5.60
N ALA A 90 3.57 -2.89 -6.36
CA ALA A 90 4.47 -1.79 -6.07
C ALA A 90 4.13 -1.08 -4.75
N ALA A 91 2.84 -0.88 -4.46
CA ALA A 91 2.36 -0.29 -3.21
C ALA A 91 2.62 -1.22 -2.02
N SER A 92 2.18 -2.48 -2.10
CA SER A 92 2.27 -3.46 -1.02
C SER A 92 3.73 -3.78 -0.66
N MET A 93 4.61 -3.95 -1.65
CA MET A 93 6.03 -4.25 -1.44
C MET A 93 6.89 -2.99 -1.31
N ARG A 94 6.30 -1.79 -1.43
CA ARG A 94 6.99 -0.48 -1.42
C ARG A 94 8.22 -0.41 -2.32
N THR A 95 8.17 -1.14 -3.44
CA THR A 95 9.33 -1.39 -4.31
C THR A 95 8.86 -1.41 -5.76
N PRO A 96 9.57 -0.76 -6.70
CA PRO A 96 9.27 -0.89 -8.13
C PRO A 96 9.22 -2.37 -8.56
N THR A 97 8.18 -2.77 -9.30
CA THR A 97 7.99 -4.18 -9.71
C THR A 97 9.14 -4.73 -10.54
N GLN A 98 9.86 -3.85 -11.23
CA GLN A 98 11.08 -4.22 -11.95
C GLN A 98 12.19 -4.72 -11.01
N LYS A 99 12.44 -4.02 -9.89
CA LYS A 99 13.45 -4.47 -8.90
C LYS A 99 13.05 -5.79 -8.25
N ILE A 100 11.75 -6.00 -8.04
CA ILE A 100 11.23 -7.27 -7.52
C ILE A 100 11.49 -8.39 -8.53
N ALA A 101 11.19 -8.18 -9.81
CA ALA A 101 11.46 -9.15 -10.86
C ALA A 101 12.96 -9.49 -10.99
N GLU A 102 13.83 -8.48 -10.91
CA GLU A 102 15.27 -8.68 -10.88
C GLU A 102 15.73 -9.50 -9.65
N ASN A 103 15.16 -9.24 -8.47
CA ASN A 103 15.48 -9.99 -7.26
C ASN A 103 15.01 -11.45 -7.37
N VAL A 104 13.80 -11.69 -7.87
CA VAL A 104 13.27 -13.05 -8.10
C VAL A 104 14.18 -13.84 -9.04
N GLY A 105 14.71 -13.22 -10.10
CA GLY A 105 15.64 -13.87 -11.03
C GLY A 105 17.03 -14.17 -10.44
N LYS A 106 17.44 -13.50 -9.36
CA LYS A 106 18.79 -13.61 -8.77
C LYS A 106 18.82 -14.34 -7.42
N ASN A 107 17.68 -14.41 -6.74
CA ASN A 107 17.58 -14.93 -5.37
C ASN A 107 16.55 -16.08 -5.31
N PRO A 108 17.00 -17.34 -5.21
CA PRO A 108 16.10 -18.49 -5.10
C PRO A 108 15.12 -18.41 -3.92
N ALA A 109 15.49 -17.74 -2.83
CA ALA A 109 14.59 -17.54 -1.69
C ALA A 109 13.40 -16.60 -2.01
N ALA A 110 13.55 -15.74 -3.03
CA ALA A 110 12.49 -14.86 -3.50
C ALA A 110 11.60 -15.49 -4.59
N ALA A 111 11.95 -16.69 -5.10
CA ALA A 111 11.28 -17.29 -6.25
C ALA A 111 9.76 -17.44 -6.07
N GLN A 112 9.31 -17.70 -4.83
CA GLN A 112 7.89 -17.92 -4.53
C GLN A 112 7.04 -16.64 -4.44
N LEU A 113 7.64 -15.44 -4.59
CA LEU A 113 6.87 -14.20 -4.68
C LEU A 113 5.88 -14.20 -5.86
N VAL A 114 6.20 -14.93 -6.95
CA VAL A 114 5.31 -15.05 -8.12
C VAL A 114 4.04 -15.86 -7.83
N SER A 115 4.04 -16.64 -6.75
CA SER A 115 2.94 -17.52 -6.36
C SER A 115 1.96 -16.85 -5.38
N ILE A 116 2.29 -15.65 -4.88
CA ILE A 116 1.43 -14.92 -3.95
C ILE A 116 0.27 -14.31 -4.74
N GLU A 117 -0.95 -14.58 -4.30
CA GLU A 117 -2.15 -14.05 -4.93
C GLU A 117 -2.16 -12.52 -4.97
N GLY A 118 -2.59 -11.95 -6.09
CA GLY A 118 -2.64 -10.51 -6.31
C GLY A 118 -1.31 -9.89 -6.74
N LEU A 119 -0.16 -10.49 -6.42
CA LEU A 119 1.12 -10.00 -6.91
C LEU A 119 1.29 -10.25 -8.41
N LEU A 120 1.94 -9.31 -9.08
CA LEU A 120 2.45 -9.47 -10.43
C LEU A 120 3.89 -8.98 -10.51
N VAL A 121 4.80 -9.95 -10.50
CA VAL A 121 6.25 -9.75 -10.59
C VAL A 121 6.66 -9.50 -12.05
N LEU A 122 6.27 -8.34 -12.57
CA LEU A 122 6.59 -7.90 -13.93
C LEU A 122 6.76 -6.38 -13.93
N ALA A 123 7.78 -5.89 -14.63
CA ALA A 123 8.08 -4.45 -14.72
C ALA A 123 6.88 -3.59 -15.16
N GLY A 124 6.74 -2.42 -14.52
CA GLY A 124 5.75 -1.40 -14.88
C GLY A 124 5.04 -0.72 -13.69
N GLY A 125 5.13 -1.28 -12.48
CA GLY A 125 4.59 -0.66 -11.27
C GLY A 125 5.68 0.11 -10.52
N VAL A 126 5.33 1.31 -10.03
CA VAL A 126 6.20 2.15 -9.20
C VAL A 126 5.43 2.66 -7.98
N PRO A 127 6.04 2.66 -6.78
CA PRO A 127 5.45 3.29 -5.62
C PRO A 127 5.40 4.81 -5.78
N VAL A 128 4.31 5.44 -5.36
CA VAL A 128 4.21 6.89 -5.23
C VAL A 128 4.55 7.26 -3.79
N LYS A 129 5.32 8.34 -3.59
CA LYS A 129 5.72 8.80 -2.26
C LYS A 129 5.18 10.18 -1.95
N ALA A 130 4.82 10.40 -0.69
CA ALA A 130 4.45 11.71 -0.15
C ALA A 130 5.38 12.05 1.03
N GLY A 131 6.57 12.57 0.73
CA GLY A 131 7.67 12.65 1.70
C GLY A 131 8.29 11.27 1.89
N GLU A 132 8.42 10.84 3.15
CA GLU A 132 8.95 9.50 3.50
C GLU A 132 7.89 8.39 3.43
N GLU A 133 6.61 8.75 3.32
CA GLU A 133 5.51 7.79 3.23
C GLU A 133 5.35 7.24 1.80
N THR A 134 5.10 5.94 1.70
CA THR A 134 4.77 5.20 0.47
C THR A 134 3.42 4.53 0.63
#